data_AF-A0A970G681-F1
#
_entry.id   AF-A0A970G681-F1
#
_cell.length_a   1.000
_cell.length_b   1.000
_cell.length_c   1.000
_cell.angle_alpha   90.00
_cell.angle_beta   90.00
_cell.angle_gamma   90.00
#
_symmetry.space_group_name_H-M   'P 1'
#
loop_
_entity.id
_entity.type
_entity.pdbx_description
1 polymer ?
#
loop_
_entity_poly.entity_id
_entity_poly.type
_entity_poly.pdbx_seq_one_letter_code
_entity_poly.pdbx_strand_id
1 'polypeptide(L)'
;MVIYQSNGNEYKGNLHMHTTFSDGRLAPLEALKAYEDAGFDFVAITDHRHVTRVPDYQGKMLLLNGIELDEEPSQAEVIHLLGIGFDADFEQHAPFEYTSQQGIDLIRRHGGLCFLAHPHWSMNRLHTIRPLTGLSGVEIYNSGSKPPYDAFRADSTHFLDLMAQDGFLYLTIACDDSHAYECELFDGFTLVQADSLTQDGILSALKAGRFYASQGPRFARVVYEEGVARVECSRVSRIAFHSNLAWANERAYVGQGLTNARHTVDARRGESFIRVVIEDEQGRKAWLNPFAV
;
A
#
# COMPACT_ATOMS: atom_id res chain seq x y z
N MET A 1 23.61 1.53 2.30
CA MET A 1 22.31 2.18 2.62
C MET A 1 21.37 1.09 3.11
N VAL A 2 20.80 1.25 4.31
CA VAL A 2 19.76 0.33 4.79
C VAL A 2 18.43 0.79 4.19
N ILE A 3 17.79 -0.10 3.42
CA ILE A 3 16.47 0.14 2.84
C ILE A 3 15.39 -0.23 3.84
N TYR A 4 15.55 -1.40 4.46
CA TYR A 4 14.64 -1.92 5.46
C TYR A 4 15.39 -2.82 6.43
N GLN A 5 15.04 -2.77 7.71
CA GLN A 5 15.60 -3.67 8.72
C GLN A 5 14.59 -3.84 9.84
N SER A 6 14.03 -5.05 9.95
CA SER A 6 13.14 -5.39 11.06
C SER A 6 13.87 -5.20 12.39
N ASN A 7 13.19 -4.56 13.33
CA ASN A 7 13.68 -4.28 14.68
C ASN A 7 12.74 -4.84 15.77
N GLY A 8 11.75 -5.65 15.40
CA GLY A 8 10.74 -6.20 16.29
C GLY A 8 9.53 -5.31 16.57
N ASN A 9 9.50 -4.06 16.07
CA ASN A 9 8.36 -3.15 16.21
C ASN A 9 7.63 -2.96 14.86
N GLU A 10 7.11 -4.05 14.31
CA GLU A 10 6.34 -4.07 13.07
C GLU A 10 4.85 -4.23 13.38
N TYR A 11 4.05 -3.26 12.95
CA TYR A 11 2.60 -3.26 13.14
C TYR A 11 1.91 -3.62 11.82
N LYS A 12 0.98 -4.58 11.87
CA LYS A 12 0.16 -5.00 10.73
C LYS A 12 -1.07 -4.11 10.62
N GLY A 13 -1.26 -3.47 9.48
CA GLY A 13 -2.44 -2.64 9.26
C GLY A 13 -3.12 -2.80 7.91
N ASN A 14 -4.40 -2.45 7.90
CA ASN A 14 -5.21 -2.29 6.70
C ASN A 14 -5.63 -0.82 6.57
N LEU A 15 -5.39 -0.21 5.42
CA LEU A 15 -5.68 1.21 5.17
C LEU A 15 -6.86 1.44 4.23
N HIS A 16 -7.54 0.37 3.79
CA HIS A 16 -8.65 0.46 2.87
C HIS A 16 -9.73 -0.57 3.23
N MET A 17 -10.89 -0.09 3.69
CA MET A 17 -12.07 -0.90 4.00
C MET A 17 -13.33 -0.04 4.09
N HIS A 18 -14.46 -0.66 3.79
CA HIS A 18 -15.77 0.00 3.71
C HIS A 18 -16.76 -0.64 4.65
N THR A 19 -17.66 0.14 5.22
CA THR A 19 -18.68 -0.32 6.17
C THR A 19 -20.07 0.00 5.62
N THR A 20 -21.10 -0.29 6.41
CA THR A 20 -22.48 0.11 6.08
C THR A 20 -22.69 1.63 5.98
N PHE A 21 -21.68 2.45 6.24
CA PHE A 21 -21.76 3.91 6.09
C PHE A 21 -21.40 4.40 4.68
N SER A 22 -20.80 3.55 3.84
CA SER A 22 -20.87 3.65 2.37
C SER A 22 -21.61 2.45 1.78
N ASP A 23 -20.87 1.43 1.36
CA ASP A 23 -21.33 0.30 0.54
C ASP A 23 -20.75 -1.06 1.00
N GLY A 24 -20.06 -1.06 2.14
CA GLY A 24 -19.67 -2.28 2.85
C GLY A 24 -20.84 -2.96 3.57
N ARG A 25 -20.69 -4.26 3.87
CA ARG A 25 -21.75 -5.09 4.45
C ARG A 25 -21.75 -5.18 5.97
N LEU A 26 -20.61 -4.92 6.62
CA LEU A 26 -20.52 -4.95 8.08
C LEU A 26 -20.68 -3.56 8.67
N ALA A 27 -21.35 -3.49 9.83
CA ALA A 27 -21.38 -2.25 10.60
C ALA A 27 -19.96 -1.91 11.07
N PRO A 28 -19.63 -0.62 11.29
CA PRO A 28 -18.28 -0.21 11.67
C PRO A 28 -17.68 -1.01 12.83
N LEU A 29 -18.44 -1.22 13.91
CA LEU A 29 -17.94 -1.97 15.09
C LEU A 29 -17.69 -3.46 14.78
N GLU A 30 -18.51 -4.07 13.93
CA GLU A 30 -18.34 -5.47 13.51
C GLU A 30 -17.10 -5.64 12.62
N ALA A 31 -16.90 -4.69 11.70
CA ALA A 31 -15.73 -4.63 10.85
C ALA A 31 -14.43 -4.48 11.67
N LEU A 32 -14.40 -3.53 12.62
CA LEU A 32 -13.27 -3.36 13.55
C LEU A 32 -13.00 -4.63 14.35
N LYS A 33 -14.05 -5.29 14.84
CA LYS A 33 -13.92 -6.55 15.58
C LYS A 33 -13.32 -7.65 14.72
N ALA A 34 -13.73 -7.77 13.45
CA ALA A 34 -13.19 -8.77 12.53
C ALA A 34 -11.67 -8.61 12.31
N TYR A 35 -11.20 -7.37 12.10
CA TYR A 35 -9.78 -7.09 11.94
C TYR A 35 -8.98 -7.29 13.25
N GLU A 36 -9.56 -6.94 14.40
CA GLU A 36 -8.92 -7.17 15.70
C GLU A 36 -8.77 -8.66 15.99
N ASP A 37 -9.82 -9.45 15.77
CA ASP A 37 -9.80 -10.91 15.92
C ASP A 37 -8.79 -11.57 14.95
N ALA A 38 -8.51 -10.93 13.80
CA ALA A 38 -7.50 -11.36 12.82
C ALA A 38 -6.07 -10.87 13.12
N GLY A 39 -5.87 -10.19 14.26
CA GLY A 39 -4.56 -9.77 14.74
C GLY A 39 -3.95 -8.60 13.98
N PHE A 40 -4.77 -7.69 13.46
CA PHE A 40 -4.29 -6.39 13.00
C PHE A 40 -4.01 -5.48 14.20
N ASP A 41 -3.03 -4.59 14.05
CA ASP A 41 -2.63 -3.62 15.07
C ASP A 41 -3.28 -2.26 14.84
N PHE A 42 -3.56 -1.90 13.58
CA PHE A 42 -4.24 -0.67 13.23
C PHE A 42 -5.06 -0.80 11.97
N VAL A 43 -6.11 0.02 11.85
CA VAL A 43 -6.92 0.12 10.63
C VAL A 43 -7.32 1.58 10.36
N ALA A 44 -7.67 1.87 9.12
CA ALA A 44 -8.42 3.07 8.75
C ALA A 44 -9.73 2.62 8.07
N ILE A 45 -10.87 3.09 8.58
CA ILE A 45 -12.15 2.93 7.87
C ILE A 45 -12.22 4.03 6.82
N THR A 46 -12.35 3.67 5.55
CA THR A 46 -12.25 4.58 4.41
C THR A 46 -13.55 4.61 3.60
N ASP A 47 -14.69 4.67 4.28
CA ASP A 47 -15.99 4.78 3.61
C ASP A 47 -16.00 5.92 2.57
N HIS A 48 -16.68 5.68 1.44
CA HIS A 48 -16.77 6.64 0.34
C HIS A 48 -17.33 7.99 0.80
N ARG A 49 -16.50 9.04 0.66
CA ARG A 49 -16.81 10.44 0.97
C ARG A 49 -17.41 10.66 2.37
N HIS A 50 -17.11 9.78 3.32
CA HIS A 50 -17.64 9.82 4.68
C HIS A 50 -16.56 9.43 5.70
N VAL A 51 -16.37 10.25 6.75
CA VAL A 51 -15.43 9.89 7.83
C VAL A 51 -16.17 9.14 8.91
N THR A 52 -16.03 7.82 8.91
CA THR A 52 -16.66 6.98 9.91
C THR A 52 -15.97 7.08 11.26
N ARG A 53 -16.70 7.62 12.25
CA ARG A 53 -16.26 7.70 13.65
C ARG A 53 -16.96 6.63 14.47
N VAL A 54 -16.19 5.91 15.28
CA VAL A 54 -16.70 4.81 16.12
C VAL A 54 -16.36 5.09 17.60
N PRO A 55 -17.06 6.04 18.26
CA PRO A 55 -16.75 6.44 19.63
C PRO A 55 -16.90 5.30 20.66
N ASP A 56 -17.74 4.31 20.35
CA ASP A 56 -17.96 3.14 21.20
C ASP A 56 -16.92 2.02 20.98
N TYR A 57 -15.94 2.22 20.10
CA TYR A 57 -14.86 1.25 19.93
C TYR A 57 -13.94 1.22 21.16
N GLN A 58 -13.92 0.08 21.85
CA GLN A 58 -13.11 -0.14 23.06
C GLN A 58 -12.01 -1.20 22.82
N GLY A 59 -11.70 -1.51 21.56
CA GLY A 59 -10.67 -2.47 21.19
C GLY A 59 -9.25 -1.91 21.34
N LYS A 60 -8.27 -2.77 21.07
CA LYS A 60 -6.83 -2.51 21.24
C LYS A 60 -6.16 -2.00 19.97
N MET A 61 -6.80 -2.13 18.82
CA MET A 61 -6.23 -1.61 17.58
C MET A 61 -6.23 -0.08 17.58
N LEU A 62 -5.26 0.51 16.92
CA LEU A 62 -5.30 1.93 16.58
C LEU A 62 -6.28 2.14 15.42
N LEU A 63 -7.34 2.91 15.65
CA LEU A 63 -8.23 3.40 14.60
C LEU A 63 -7.74 4.76 14.11
N LEU A 64 -7.32 4.82 12.84
CA LEU A 64 -6.97 6.06 12.16
C LEU A 64 -8.22 6.64 11.49
N ASN A 65 -8.32 7.97 11.44
CA ASN A 65 -9.28 8.63 10.56
C ASN A 65 -9.00 8.21 9.11
N GLY A 66 -10.05 7.83 8.39
CA GLY A 66 -9.97 7.41 7.00
C GLY A 66 -11.12 7.97 6.18
N ILE A 67 -10.90 8.08 4.87
CA ILE A 67 -11.91 8.40 3.87
C ILE A 67 -11.41 7.92 2.51
N GLU A 68 -12.32 7.46 1.66
CA GLU A 68 -12.05 7.33 0.23
C GLU A 68 -12.74 8.45 -0.54
N LEU A 69 -11.95 9.24 -1.26
CA LEU A 69 -12.42 10.24 -2.19
C LEU A 69 -12.37 9.70 -3.61
N ASP A 70 -13.22 10.20 -4.49
CA ASP A 70 -13.31 9.75 -5.88
C ASP A 70 -13.50 10.93 -6.85
N GLU A 71 -12.97 10.78 -8.06
CA GLU A 71 -13.22 11.66 -9.21
C GLU A 71 -13.32 10.80 -10.47
N GLU A 72 -14.31 11.07 -11.33
CA GLU A 72 -14.43 10.44 -12.65
C GLU A 72 -13.91 11.37 -13.75
N PRO A 73 -12.61 11.35 -14.10
CA PRO A 73 -12.08 12.16 -15.20
C PRO A 73 -12.66 11.75 -16.57
N SER A 74 -13.17 10.52 -16.71
CA SER A 74 -13.87 10.05 -17.91
C SER A 74 -14.77 8.85 -17.61
N GLN A 75 -15.69 8.50 -18.51
CA GLN A 75 -16.53 7.29 -18.37
C GLN A 75 -15.76 5.96 -18.27
N ALA A 76 -14.46 5.96 -18.58
CA ALA A 76 -13.61 4.77 -18.61
C ALA A 76 -12.48 4.81 -17.57
N GLU A 77 -12.50 5.76 -16.65
CA GLU A 77 -11.45 5.95 -15.64
C GLU A 77 -12.03 6.67 -14.41
N VAL A 78 -11.77 6.12 -13.24
CA VAL A 78 -12.10 6.72 -11.94
C VAL A 78 -10.83 6.85 -11.13
N ILE A 79 -10.61 7.95 -10.43
CA ILE A 79 -9.48 8.13 -9.52
C ILE A 79 -10.03 7.97 -8.12
N HIS A 80 -9.47 7.03 -7.37
CA HIS A 80 -9.79 6.80 -5.97
C HIS A 80 -8.60 7.19 -5.09
N LEU A 81 -8.86 7.95 -4.03
CA LEU A 81 -7.85 8.52 -3.15
C LEU A 81 -8.18 8.19 -1.69
N LEU A 82 -7.27 7.49 -1.03
CA LEU A 82 -7.35 7.21 0.40
C LEU A 82 -6.73 8.35 1.19
N GLY A 83 -7.55 9.04 1.98
CA GLY A 83 -7.07 9.97 3.01
C GLY A 83 -6.89 9.23 4.33
N ILE A 84 -5.69 9.27 4.91
CA ILE A 84 -5.32 8.51 6.11
C ILE A 84 -4.75 9.42 7.19
N GLY A 85 -5.32 9.35 8.40
CA GLY A 85 -4.79 9.97 9.62
C GLY A 85 -4.81 11.51 9.62
N PHE A 86 -5.78 12.11 8.94
CA PHE A 86 -6.03 13.55 9.00
C PHE A 86 -6.70 13.97 10.33
N ASP A 87 -6.68 15.26 10.64
CA ASP A 87 -7.30 15.82 11.86
C ASP A 87 -8.84 15.81 11.86
N ALA A 88 -9.45 16.14 13.00
CA ALA A 88 -10.90 16.06 13.16
C ALA A 88 -11.70 17.10 12.36
N ASP A 89 -11.05 18.17 11.85
CA ASP A 89 -11.70 19.29 11.17
C ASP A 89 -11.82 19.06 9.65
N PHE A 90 -11.25 17.98 9.11
CA PHE A 90 -11.23 17.66 7.69
C PHE A 90 -12.62 17.73 7.03
N GLU A 91 -13.65 17.08 7.62
CA GLU A 91 -15.00 17.01 7.04
C GLU A 91 -15.65 18.39 6.88
N GLN A 92 -15.37 19.33 7.78
CA GLN A 92 -15.93 20.67 7.73
C GLN A 92 -15.41 21.48 6.53
N HIS A 93 -14.27 21.05 5.96
CA HIS A 93 -13.57 21.73 4.88
C HIS A 93 -13.61 20.93 3.56
N ALA A 94 -14.23 19.74 3.56
CA ALA A 94 -14.40 18.92 2.37
C ALA A 94 -15.51 19.49 1.47
N PRO A 95 -15.19 20.03 0.28
CA PRO A 95 -16.22 20.49 -0.64
C PRO A 95 -16.97 19.28 -1.23
N PHE A 96 -18.20 19.51 -1.67
CA PHE A 96 -18.99 18.47 -2.34
C PHE A 96 -18.39 18.06 -3.70
N GLU A 97 -17.87 19.04 -4.44
CA GLU A 97 -17.14 18.85 -5.69
C GLU A 97 -15.68 19.25 -5.52
N TYR A 98 -14.79 18.42 -6.04
CA TYR A 98 -13.36 18.65 -6.04
C TYR A 98 -12.73 17.92 -7.23
N THR A 99 -11.56 18.40 -7.64
CA THR A 99 -10.64 17.60 -8.46
C THR A 99 -9.76 16.72 -7.57
N SER A 100 -9.15 15.69 -8.14
CA SER A 100 -8.22 14.81 -7.43
C SER A 100 -7.08 15.60 -6.77
N GLN A 101 -6.54 16.63 -7.45
CA GLN A 101 -5.50 17.48 -6.86
C GLN A 101 -6.03 18.26 -5.64
N GLN A 102 -7.26 18.79 -5.70
CA GLN A 102 -7.87 19.48 -4.56
C GLN A 102 -8.12 18.53 -3.38
N GLY A 103 -8.53 17.29 -3.65
CA GLY A 103 -8.67 16.24 -2.64
C GLY A 103 -7.33 15.92 -1.96
N ILE A 104 -6.26 15.72 -2.74
CA ILE A 104 -4.90 15.51 -2.22
C ILE A 104 -4.47 16.69 -1.34
N ASP A 105 -4.64 17.93 -1.83
CA ASP A 105 -4.24 19.13 -1.10
C ASP A 105 -5.03 19.32 0.20
N LEU A 106 -6.31 18.95 0.20
CA LEU A 106 -7.14 18.97 1.40
C LEU A 106 -6.63 17.97 2.44
N ILE A 107 -6.45 16.69 2.07
CA ILE A 107 -5.95 15.65 2.97
C ILE A 107 -4.62 16.08 3.62
N ARG A 108 -3.71 16.62 2.81
CA ARG A 108 -2.38 17.07 3.27
C ARG A 108 -2.45 18.29 4.20
N ARG A 109 -3.34 19.25 3.92
CA ARG A 109 -3.54 20.43 4.77
C ARG A 109 -3.99 20.07 6.18
N HIS A 110 -4.73 18.97 6.32
CA HIS A 110 -5.16 18.40 7.60
C HIS A 110 -4.19 17.34 8.16
N GLY A 111 -2.93 17.34 7.70
CA GLY A 111 -1.84 16.50 8.23
C GLY A 111 -1.84 15.03 7.79
N GLY A 112 -2.88 14.62 7.04
CA GLY A 112 -3.07 13.27 6.56
C GLY A 112 -2.14 12.87 5.42
N LEU A 113 -2.14 11.57 5.13
CA LEU A 113 -1.49 10.96 3.97
C LEU A 113 -2.51 10.62 2.90
N CYS A 114 -2.13 10.83 1.65
CA CYS A 114 -2.99 10.53 0.51
C CYS A 114 -2.38 9.39 -0.32
N PHE A 115 -3.08 8.27 -0.47
CA PHE A 115 -2.65 7.16 -1.32
C PHE A 115 -3.59 7.03 -2.53
N LEU A 116 -3.05 6.68 -3.69
CA LEU A 116 -3.88 6.31 -4.85
C LEU A 116 -4.37 4.87 -4.66
N ALA A 117 -5.68 4.67 -4.64
CA ALA A 117 -6.31 3.36 -4.51
C ALA A 117 -6.40 2.62 -5.86
N HIS A 118 -6.10 1.32 -5.80
CA HIS A 118 -6.24 0.29 -6.83
C HIS A 118 -6.25 0.79 -8.30
N PRO A 119 -5.14 1.41 -8.79
CA PRO A 119 -5.13 2.08 -10.08
C PRO A 119 -5.40 1.14 -11.27
N HIS A 120 -5.10 -0.15 -11.13
CA HIS A 120 -5.41 -1.13 -12.18
C HIS A 120 -6.92 -1.41 -12.28
N TRP A 121 -7.63 -1.56 -11.16
CA TRP A 121 -9.10 -1.69 -11.16
C TRP A 121 -9.76 -0.45 -11.75
N SER A 122 -9.31 0.72 -11.26
CA SER A 122 -9.72 2.08 -11.62
C SER A 122 -9.42 2.51 -13.06
N MET A 123 -8.71 1.68 -13.83
CA MET A 123 -8.26 1.98 -15.21
C MET A 123 -7.44 3.26 -15.31
N ASN A 124 -6.66 3.58 -14.28
CA ASN A 124 -5.89 4.81 -14.26
C ASN A 124 -4.80 4.81 -15.33
N ARG A 125 -4.72 5.92 -16.05
CA ARG A 125 -3.74 6.15 -17.11
C ARG A 125 -2.57 6.94 -16.56
N LEU A 126 -1.37 6.63 -17.05
CA LEU A 126 -0.15 7.34 -16.63
C LEU A 126 -0.29 8.86 -16.83
N HIS A 127 -0.84 9.30 -17.95
CA HIS A 127 -1.00 10.74 -18.23
C HIS A 127 -2.00 11.44 -17.31
N THR A 128 -2.96 10.71 -16.73
CA THR A 128 -3.93 11.24 -15.77
C THR A 128 -3.30 11.38 -14.39
N ILE A 129 -2.48 10.42 -13.97
CA ILE A 129 -1.91 10.38 -12.62
C ILE A 129 -0.60 11.18 -12.52
N ARG A 130 0.26 11.19 -13.55
CA ARG A 130 1.56 11.91 -13.53
C ARG A 130 1.47 13.39 -13.13
N PRO A 131 0.43 14.17 -13.52
CA PRO A 131 0.31 15.57 -13.10
C PRO A 131 -0.04 15.76 -11.63
N LEU A 132 -0.54 14.73 -10.93
CA LEU A 132 -0.92 14.83 -9.53
C LEU A 132 0.33 14.95 -8.65
N THR A 133 0.28 15.86 -7.69
CA THR A 133 1.36 16.11 -6.74
C THR A 133 0.88 15.94 -5.31
N GLY A 134 1.76 15.44 -4.42
CA GLY A 134 1.44 15.28 -3.00
C GLY A 134 0.93 13.90 -2.59
N LEU A 135 0.78 12.95 -3.54
CA LEU A 135 0.57 11.54 -3.21
C LEU A 135 1.70 11.02 -2.32
N SER A 136 1.33 10.27 -1.30
CA SER A 136 2.22 9.64 -0.31
C SER A 136 2.60 8.22 -0.72
N GLY A 137 1.80 7.60 -1.59
CA GLY A 137 2.04 6.28 -2.14
C GLY A 137 0.86 5.82 -3.00
N VAL A 138 0.89 4.54 -3.37
CA VAL A 138 -0.10 3.90 -4.24
C VAL A 138 -0.36 2.48 -3.75
N GLU A 139 -1.58 1.99 -3.88
CA GLU A 139 -1.85 0.56 -3.69
C GLU A 139 -1.17 -0.26 -4.79
N ILE A 140 -0.20 -1.10 -4.41
CA ILE A 140 0.36 -2.12 -5.32
C ILE A 140 -0.53 -3.34 -5.40
N TYR A 141 -1.26 -3.62 -4.33
CA TYR A 141 -2.15 -4.77 -4.22
C TYR A 141 -3.42 -4.42 -3.44
N ASN A 142 -4.57 -4.85 -3.98
CA ASN A 142 -5.88 -4.62 -3.41
C ASN A 142 -6.74 -5.89 -3.56
N SER A 143 -7.18 -6.48 -2.44
CA SER A 143 -7.88 -7.77 -2.49
C SER A 143 -9.34 -7.69 -2.95
N GLY A 144 -10.02 -6.56 -2.81
CA GLY A 144 -11.39 -6.33 -3.29
C GLY A 144 -11.49 -6.43 -4.81
N SER A 145 -10.42 -6.04 -5.49
CA SER A 145 -10.26 -6.11 -6.95
C SER A 145 -9.92 -7.52 -7.47
N LYS A 146 -10.43 -8.59 -6.85
CA LYS A 146 -10.21 -10.00 -7.25
C LYS A 146 -11.51 -10.80 -7.34
N PRO A 147 -11.54 -11.93 -8.08
CA PRO A 147 -12.70 -12.81 -8.09
C PRO A 147 -13.04 -13.40 -6.70
N PRO A 148 -14.32 -13.68 -6.41
CA PRO A 148 -15.47 -13.64 -7.32
C PRO A 148 -16.14 -12.26 -7.42
N TYR A 149 -15.69 -11.28 -6.63
CA TYR A 149 -16.32 -9.96 -6.56
C TYR A 149 -15.95 -9.07 -7.74
N ASP A 150 -14.71 -9.20 -8.24
CA ASP A 150 -14.24 -8.44 -9.39
C ASP A 150 -13.41 -9.28 -10.38
N ALA A 151 -12.89 -8.63 -11.42
CA ALA A 151 -11.92 -9.16 -12.37
C ALA A 151 -10.53 -9.35 -11.72
N PHE A 152 -9.58 -9.92 -12.47
CA PHE A 152 -8.19 -10.13 -12.00
C PHE A 152 -7.38 -8.82 -12.02
N ARG A 153 -7.73 -7.84 -11.18
CA ARG A 153 -7.14 -6.49 -11.18
C ARG A 153 -6.50 -6.04 -9.86
N ALA A 154 -6.40 -6.95 -8.89
CA ALA A 154 -5.76 -6.72 -7.61
C ALA A 154 -4.31 -6.20 -7.70
N ASP A 155 -3.53 -6.69 -8.68
CA ASP A 155 -2.10 -6.37 -8.80
C ASP A 155 -1.89 -5.15 -9.73
N SER A 156 -1.39 -4.05 -9.17
CA SER A 156 -1.07 -2.79 -9.85
C SER A 156 0.41 -2.63 -10.19
N THR A 157 1.21 -3.70 -10.08
CA THR A 157 2.66 -3.68 -10.31
C THR A 157 3.04 -3.12 -11.67
N HIS A 158 2.30 -3.47 -12.74
CA HIS A 158 2.64 -2.99 -14.09
C HIS A 158 2.48 -1.47 -14.21
N PHE A 159 1.41 -0.90 -13.65
CA PHE A 159 1.21 0.54 -13.60
C PHE A 159 2.36 1.23 -12.87
N LEU A 160 2.77 0.69 -11.72
CA LEU A 160 3.86 1.22 -10.90
C LEU A 160 5.22 1.13 -11.60
N ASP A 161 5.51 0.04 -12.30
CA ASP A 161 6.76 -0.12 -13.04
C ASP A 161 6.86 0.89 -14.21
N LEU A 162 5.74 1.20 -14.88
CA LEU A 162 5.71 2.25 -15.90
C LEU A 162 5.91 3.64 -15.28
N MET A 163 5.22 3.96 -14.17
CA MET A 163 5.43 5.22 -13.44
C MET A 163 6.89 5.38 -12.97
N ALA A 164 7.50 4.30 -12.46
CA ALA A 164 8.89 4.28 -12.04
C ALA A 164 9.86 4.50 -13.22
N GLN A 165 9.54 3.96 -14.40
CA GLN A 165 10.29 4.23 -15.63
C GLN A 165 10.29 5.72 -16.03
N ASP A 166 9.21 6.44 -15.68
CA ASP A 166 9.10 7.89 -15.87
C ASP A 166 9.68 8.72 -14.70
N GLY A 167 10.31 8.07 -13.72
CA GLY A 167 10.94 8.73 -12.57
C GLY A 167 10.04 8.90 -11.33
N PHE A 168 8.82 8.36 -11.34
CA PHE A 168 7.91 8.40 -10.20
C PHE A 168 8.03 7.14 -9.34
N LEU A 169 8.94 7.16 -8.36
CA LEU A 169 9.14 6.06 -7.41
C LEU A 169 8.17 6.18 -6.23
N TYR A 170 6.94 5.70 -6.40
CA TYR A 170 5.95 5.71 -5.33
C TYR A 170 6.23 4.64 -4.27
N LEU A 171 5.98 4.99 -3.00
CA LEU A 171 5.83 4.01 -1.93
C LEU A 171 4.55 3.20 -2.17
N THR A 172 4.55 1.94 -1.72
CA THR A 172 3.51 0.97 -2.08
C THR A 172 2.89 0.30 -0.87
N ILE A 173 1.57 0.38 -0.75
CA ILE A 173 0.78 -0.31 0.28
C ILE A 173 0.01 -1.49 -0.32
N ALA A 174 -0.31 -2.48 0.51
CA ALA A 174 -1.32 -3.49 0.18
C ALA A 174 -2.47 -3.39 1.18
N CYS A 175 -3.69 -3.50 0.68
CA CYS A 175 -4.91 -3.38 1.47
C CYS A 175 -5.96 -4.37 0.95
N ASP A 176 -7.00 -4.57 1.76
CA ASP A 176 -8.07 -5.49 1.40
C ASP A 176 -9.16 -4.84 0.56
N ASP A 177 -9.51 -3.58 0.82
CA ASP A 177 -10.68 -2.90 0.22
C ASP A 177 -11.97 -3.72 0.43
N SER A 178 -12.16 -4.06 1.70
CA SER A 178 -13.20 -4.98 2.12
C SER A 178 -14.58 -4.34 2.06
N HIS A 179 -15.47 -5.01 1.33
CA HIS A 179 -16.87 -4.64 1.19
C HIS A 179 -17.79 -5.78 1.65
N ALA A 180 -17.57 -6.99 1.16
CA ALA A 180 -18.38 -8.16 1.46
C ALA A 180 -18.02 -8.82 2.80
N TYR A 181 -16.78 -8.61 3.27
CA TYR A 181 -16.17 -9.23 4.44
C TYR A 181 -16.11 -10.75 4.33
N GLU A 182 -15.74 -11.26 3.15
CA GLU A 182 -15.67 -12.69 2.86
C GLU A 182 -14.27 -13.11 2.39
N CYS A 183 -14.05 -13.24 1.08
CA CYS A 183 -12.82 -13.79 0.52
C CYS A 183 -11.71 -12.75 0.34
N GLU A 184 -12.07 -11.47 0.37
CA GLU A 184 -11.18 -10.34 0.23
C GLU A 184 -10.49 -9.98 1.55
N LEU A 185 -10.99 -10.47 2.69
CA LEU A 185 -10.42 -10.15 3.99
C LEU A 185 -9.04 -10.75 4.20
N PHE A 186 -8.18 -9.94 4.83
CA PHE A 186 -6.90 -10.30 5.43
C PHE A 186 -5.87 -10.85 4.45
N ASP A 187 -6.08 -10.60 3.16
CA ASP A 187 -5.26 -11.11 2.08
C ASP A 187 -4.15 -10.11 1.75
N GLY A 188 -4.45 -8.81 1.69
CA GLY A 188 -3.49 -7.74 1.49
C GLY A 188 -3.34 -6.85 2.74
N PHE A 189 -2.13 -6.67 3.25
CA PHE A 189 -1.88 -5.78 4.38
C PHE A 189 -0.52 -5.09 4.29
N THR A 190 -0.36 -4.03 5.08
CA THR A 190 0.88 -3.27 5.16
C THR A 190 1.55 -3.48 6.51
N LEU A 191 2.83 -3.86 6.51
CA LEU A 191 3.65 -4.00 7.72
C LEU A 191 4.47 -2.73 7.93
N VAL A 192 4.17 -1.98 9.00
CA VAL A 192 4.76 -0.67 9.29
C VAL A 192 5.71 -0.77 10.47
N GLN A 193 6.96 -0.40 10.26
CA GLN A 193 7.98 -0.32 11.30
C GLN A 193 7.92 1.07 11.96
N ALA A 194 7.25 1.15 13.11
CA ALA A 194 7.05 2.37 13.86
C ALA A 194 7.60 2.28 15.29
N ASP A 195 7.96 3.43 15.86
CA ASP A 195 8.51 3.49 17.21
C ASP A 195 7.43 3.24 18.28
N SER A 196 6.16 3.52 17.96
CA SER A 196 5.00 3.28 18.81
C SER A 196 3.72 3.07 17.98
N LEU A 197 2.76 2.31 18.52
CA LEU A 197 1.41 2.17 17.98
C LEU A 197 0.55 3.39 18.33
N THR A 198 0.84 4.51 17.69
CA THR A 198 0.10 5.78 17.79
C THR A 198 -0.10 6.36 16.40
N GLN A 199 -1.07 7.27 16.21
CA GLN A 199 -1.27 7.92 14.91
C GLN A 199 0.04 8.58 14.41
N ASP A 200 0.70 9.38 15.25
CA ASP A 200 1.96 10.02 14.87
C ASP A 200 3.07 9.01 14.55
N GLY A 201 3.16 7.91 15.30
CA GLY A 201 4.15 6.86 15.07
C GLY A 201 3.94 6.16 13.73
N ILE A 202 2.71 5.73 13.44
CA ILE A 202 2.34 5.06 12.19
C ILE A 202 2.47 6.01 11.00
N LEU A 203 1.92 7.22 11.07
CA LEU A 203 2.01 8.20 9.99
C LEU A 203 3.45 8.63 9.71
N SER A 204 4.30 8.79 10.74
CA SER A 204 5.70 9.12 10.54
C SER A 204 6.47 7.98 9.86
N ALA A 205 6.18 6.73 10.23
CA ALA A 205 6.78 5.56 9.59
C ALA A 205 6.34 5.41 8.12
N LEU A 206 5.06 5.63 7.82
CA LEU A 206 4.53 5.68 6.46
C LEU A 206 5.17 6.81 5.65
N LYS A 207 5.26 8.03 6.20
CA LYS A 207 5.96 9.17 5.54
C LYS A 207 7.42 8.85 5.21
N ALA A 208 8.10 8.12 6.09
CA ALA A 208 9.51 7.77 5.93
C ALA A 208 9.75 6.52 5.08
N GLY A 209 8.71 5.85 4.57
CA GLY A 209 8.88 4.62 3.79
C GLY A 209 9.31 3.39 4.61
N ARG A 210 9.20 3.45 5.95
CA ARG A 210 9.58 2.36 6.87
C ARG A 210 8.49 1.28 6.95
N PHE A 211 8.11 0.73 5.80
CA PHE A 211 7.06 -0.28 5.69
C PHE A 211 7.21 -1.07 4.39
N TYR A 212 6.42 -2.12 4.24
CA TYR A 212 6.25 -2.83 2.98
C TYR A 212 4.87 -3.49 2.90
N ALA A 213 4.42 -3.75 1.67
CA ALA A 213 3.17 -4.43 1.36
C ALA A 213 3.35 -5.95 1.42
N SER A 214 2.38 -6.70 1.94
CA SER A 214 2.50 -8.15 2.11
C SER A 214 1.16 -8.88 2.11
N GLN A 215 1.19 -10.14 1.69
CA GLN A 215 0.14 -11.15 1.85
C GLN A 215 0.56 -12.26 2.84
N GLY A 216 1.66 -12.08 3.55
CA GLY A 216 2.23 -13.10 4.43
C GLY A 216 3.76 -13.09 4.50
N PRO A 217 4.47 -13.19 3.35
CA PRO A 217 5.93 -13.17 3.32
C PRO A 217 6.52 -11.92 3.99
N ARG A 218 7.71 -12.06 4.59
CA ARG A 218 8.33 -10.98 5.37
C ARG A 218 9.74 -10.67 4.90
N PHE A 219 10.07 -9.39 4.87
CA PHE A 219 11.45 -8.93 4.76
C PHE A 219 12.06 -8.86 6.16
N ALA A 220 13.27 -9.38 6.33
CA ALA A 220 14.03 -9.24 7.56
C ALA A 220 15.01 -8.07 7.44
N ARG A 221 15.73 -7.98 6.32
CA ARG A 221 16.71 -6.95 6.05
C ARG A 221 16.92 -6.75 4.56
N VAL A 222 16.99 -5.50 4.14
CA VAL A 222 17.32 -5.12 2.76
C VAL A 222 18.33 -3.98 2.79
N VAL A 223 19.46 -4.17 2.13
CA VAL A 223 20.53 -3.17 2.04
C VAL A 223 20.98 -2.98 0.60
N TYR A 224 21.38 -1.76 0.27
CA TYR A 224 22.04 -1.40 -0.99
C TYR A 224 23.40 -0.77 -0.69
N GLU A 225 24.47 -1.49 -1.02
CA GLU A 225 25.84 -1.09 -0.71
C GLU A 225 26.75 -1.49 -1.86
N GLU A 226 27.65 -0.59 -2.26
CA GLU A 226 28.66 -0.84 -3.32
C GLU A 226 28.07 -1.37 -4.64
N GLY A 227 26.89 -0.86 -5.04
CA GLY A 227 26.22 -1.29 -6.27
C GLY A 227 25.50 -2.65 -6.16
N VAL A 228 25.34 -3.20 -4.95
CA VAL A 228 24.69 -4.50 -4.74
C VAL A 228 23.52 -4.36 -3.77
N ALA A 229 22.32 -4.72 -4.25
CA ALA A 229 21.14 -4.90 -3.41
C ALA A 229 21.18 -6.31 -2.80
N ARG A 230 20.98 -6.43 -1.48
CA ARG A 230 20.94 -7.71 -0.75
C ARG A 230 19.67 -7.78 0.07
N VAL A 231 19.01 -8.93 -0.01
CA VAL A 231 17.70 -9.19 0.61
C VAL A 231 17.83 -10.40 1.51
N GLU A 232 17.33 -10.28 2.73
CA GLU A 232 17.08 -11.35 3.69
C GLU A 232 15.59 -11.34 4.02
N CYS A 233 14.95 -12.51 3.99
CA CYS A 233 13.50 -12.65 4.10
C CYS A 233 13.08 -13.97 4.78
N SER A 234 11.78 -14.10 5.04
CA SER A 234 11.16 -15.38 5.38
C SER A 234 11.43 -16.44 4.31
N ARG A 235 11.19 -17.73 4.63
CA ARG A 235 11.27 -18.81 3.65
C ARG A 235 10.28 -18.56 2.51
N VAL A 236 10.78 -18.49 1.28
CA VAL A 236 10.00 -18.22 0.07
C VAL A 236 10.39 -19.14 -1.09
N SER A 237 9.54 -19.20 -2.11
CA SER A 237 9.79 -19.99 -3.32
C SER A 237 10.46 -19.14 -4.43
N ARG A 238 10.26 -17.82 -4.39
CA ARG A 238 10.85 -16.88 -5.35
C ARG A 238 11.32 -15.58 -4.69
N ILE A 239 12.41 -15.03 -5.20
CA ILE A 239 12.88 -13.67 -4.91
C ILE A 239 13.21 -12.99 -6.25
N ALA A 240 12.61 -11.84 -6.51
CA ALA A 240 12.77 -11.11 -7.77
C ALA A 240 13.14 -9.64 -7.53
N PHE A 241 14.05 -9.13 -8.34
CA PHE A 241 14.48 -7.75 -8.42
C PHE A 241 13.97 -7.15 -9.74
N HIS A 242 13.11 -6.15 -9.62
CA HIS A 242 12.55 -5.39 -10.73
C HIS A 242 13.27 -4.05 -10.84
N SER A 243 13.46 -3.57 -12.07
CA SER A 243 14.07 -2.27 -12.38
C SER A 243 13.56 -1.74 -13.72
N ASN A 244 14.08 -0.59 -14.15
CA ASN A 244 13.82 -0.02 -15.47
C ASN A 244 14.47 -0.81 -16.63
N LEU A 245 15.25 -1.87 -16.35
CA LEU A 245 15.88 -2.68 -17.39
C LEU A 245 14.99 -3.85 -17.83
N ALA A 246 14.76 -3.97 -19.14
CA ALA A 246 14.08 -5.13 -19.72
C ALA A 246 14.79 -6.46 -19.42
N TRP A 247 16.13 -6.43 -19.26
CA TRP A 247 16.95 -7.59 -18.91
C TRP A 247 18.15 -7.20 -18.06
N ALA A 248 18.39 -7.96 -16.99
CA ALA A 248 19.59 -7.92 -16.16
C ALA A 248 19.91 -9.34 -15.62
N ASN A 249 21.19 -9.59 -15.30
CA ASN A 249 21.62 -10.86 -14.71
C ASN A 249 21.18 -10.97 -13.25
N GLU A 250 21.06 -12.20 -12.73
CA GLU A 250 20.86 -12.47 -11.29
C GLU A 250 19.71 -11.67 -10.66
N ARG A 251 18.59 -11.50 -11.38
CA ARG A 251 17.43 -10.73 -10.89
C ARG A 251 16.23 -11.59 -10.45
N ALA A 252 16.28 -12.89 -10.70
CA ALA A 252 15.19 -13.80 -10.37
C ALA A 252 15.76 -15.11 -9.83
N TYR A 253 15.30 -15.48 -8.64
CA TYR A 253 15.69 -16.67 -7.92
C TYR A 253 14.45 -17.54 -7.72
N VAL A 254 14.56 -18.83 -8.03
CA VAL A 254 13.50 -19.81 -7.84
C VAL A 254 14.10 -21.02 -7.13
N GLY A 255 13.45 -21.47 -6.06
CA GLY A 255 13.92 -22.60 -5.25
C GLY A 255 12.97 -22.91 -4.11
N GLN A 256 13.29 -23.90 -3.29
CA GLN A 256 12.49 -24.21 -2.10
C GLN A 256 13.15 -23.60 -0.86
N GLY A 257 12.39 -22.80 -0.11
CA GLY A 257 12.85 -22.23 1.15
C GLY A 257 14.01 -21.25 1.02
N LEU A 258 14.04 -20.46 -0.05
CA LEU A 258 14.97 -19.34 -0.20
C LEU A 258 14.77 -18.37 0.98
N THR A 259 15.86 -17.83 1.50
CA THR A 259 15.83 -16.85 2.62
C THR A 259 16.65 -15.61 2.33
N ASN A 260 17.39 -15.59 1.23
CA ASN A 260 18.19 -14.46 0.81
C ASN A 260 18.48 -14.51 -0.69
N ALA A 261 18.75 -13.34 -1.25
CA ALA A 261 19.24 -13.16 -2.61
C ALA A 261 20.00 -11.84 -2.72
N ARG A 262 20.67 -11.63 -3.86
CA ARG A 262 21.34 -10.36 -4.15
C ARG A 262 21.16 -9.98 -5.61
N HIS A 263 21.35 -8.72 -5.94
CA HIS A 263 21.39 -8.24 -7.31
C HIS A 263 22.47 -7.17 -7.45
N THR A 264 23.30 -7.28 -8.47
CA THR A 264 24.33 -6.28 -8.79
C THR A 264 23.78 -5.33 -9.84
N VAL A 265 23.67 -4.06 -9.47
CA VAL A 265 23.09 -3.00 -10.31
C VAL A 265 23.95 -2.74 -11.53
N ASP A 266 23.35 -2.75 -12.72
CA ASP A 266 23.99 -2.45 -13.99
C ASP A 266 23.88 -0.95 -14.32
N ALA A 267 24.62 -0.14 -13.56
CA ALA A 267 24.68 1.31 -13.76
C ALA A 267 25.15 1.70 -15.17
N ARG A 268 25.91 0.84 -15.86
CA ARG A 268 26.39 1.08 -17.24
C ARG A 268 25.24 1.05 -18.25
N ARG A 269 24.18 0.32 -17.95
CA ARG A 269 22.95 0.26 -18.74
C ARG A 269 21.88 1.22 -18.27
N GLY A 270 22.19 2.07 -17.29
CA GLY A 270 21.28 3.06 -16.75
C GLY A 270 20.21 2.47 -15.83
N GLU A 271 20.49 1.35 -15.16
CA GLU A 271 19.62 0.87 -14.08
C GLU A 271 19.54 1.92 -12.96
N SER A 272 18.34 2.39 -12.65
CA SER A 272 18.13 3.59 -11.81
C SER A 272 17.27 3.36 -10.58
N PHE A 273 16.56 2.24 -10.50
CA PHE A 273 15.81 1.84 -9.31
C PHE A 273 15.76 0.32 -9.18
N ILE A 274 15.50 -0.14 -7.95
CA ILE A 274 15.21 -1.53 -7.64
C ILE A 274 13.91 -1.62 -6.84
N ARG A 275 13.05 -2.57 -7.19
CA ARG A 275 11.89 -3.02 -6.41
C ARG A 275 11.99 -4.51 -6.17
N VAL A 276 11.88 -4.94 -4.92
CA VAL A 276 12.03 -6.35 -4.55
C VAL A 276 10.66 -6.97 -4.29
N VAL A 277 10.43 -8.13 -4.90
CA VAL A 277 9.24 -8.95 -4.66
C VAL A 277 9.67 -10.33 -4.18
N ILE A 278 9.05 -10.82 -3.13
CA ILE A 278 9.23 -12.18 -2.63
C ILE A 278 7.89 -12.92 -2.70
N GLU A 279 7.90 -14.22 -3.00
CA GLU A 279 6.69 -15.03 -3.17
C GLU A 279 6.87 -16.38 -2.49
N ASP A 280 5.94 -16.78 -1.62
CA ASP A 280 6.01 -18.08 -0.95
C ASP A 280 5.52 -19.25 -1.81
N GLU A 281 5.41 -20.45 -1.24
CA GLU A 281 4.97 -21.65 -1.96
C GLU A 281 3.47 -21.65 -2.30
N GLN A 282 2.68 -20.77 -1.67
CA GLN A 282 1.24 -20.61 -1.91
C GLN A 282 0.96 -19.50 -2.94
N GLY A 283 2.00 -18.84 -3.46
CA GLY A 283 1.87 -17.73 -4.39
C GLY A 283 1.57 -16.39 -3.72
N ARG A 284 1.61 -16.31 -2.39
CA ARG A 284 1.43 -15.05 -1.64
C ARG A 284 2.70 -14.23 -1.76
N LYS A 285 2.55 -12.93 -1.95
CA LYS A 285 3.67 -12.02 -2.22
C LYS A 285 3.94 -11.03 -1.09
N ALA A 286 5.14 -10.48 -1.07
CA ALA A 286 5.42 -9.20 -0.41
C ALA A 286 6.26 -8.31 -1.32
N TRP A 287 5.97 -7.02 -1.28
CA TRP A 287 6.56 -5.99 -2.13
C TRP A 287 7.22 -4.94 -1.27
N LEU A 288 8.54 -4.83 -1.39
CA LEU A 288 9.28 -3.74 -0.77
C LEU A 288 9.05 -2.45 -1.54
N ASN A 289 9.02 -1.32 -0.83
CA ASN A 289 9.08 0.01 -1.45
C ASN A 289 10.27 0.09 -2.42
N PRO A 290 10.09 0.69 -3.62
CA PRO A 290 11.20 0.87 -4.55
C PRO A 290 12.23 1.87 -3.99
N PHE A 291 13.49 1.69 -4.35
CA PHE A 291 14.56 2.61 -4.00
C PHE A 291 15.46 2.90 -5.20
N ALA A 292 15.94 4.14 -5.29
CA ALA A 292 16.89 4.56 -6.31
C ALA A 292 18.27 3.89 -6.09
N VAL A 293 18.98 3.60 -7.17
CA VAL A 293 20.30 2.93 -7.15
C VAL A 293 21.36 3.64 -7.97
#